data_AF-A0A9D1CYW6-F1
#
_entry.id   AF-A0A9D1CYW6-F1
#
_cell.length_a   1.000
_cell.length_b   1.000
_cell.length_c   1.000
_cell.angle_alpha   90.00
_cell.angle_beta   90.00
_cell.angle_gamma   90.00
#
_symmetry.space_group_name_H-M   'P 1'
#
loop_
_entity.id
_entity.type
_entity.pdbx_description
1 polymer ?
#
loop_
_entity_poly.entity_id
_entity_poly.type
_entity_poly.pdbx_seq_one_letter_code
_entity_poly.pdbx_strand_id
1 'polypeptide(L)'
;MEKPILKNELKVKIEGVQKITDNMSEVKEYALETKKYYENLVFTDEQIKAAKDERANINKAVKKVADYRKDIVDKFNKPLEEFVRNAKETENILKEASNSIDVQVKKYEEQEKETKKTECEELFNQLIGDLSELITFDKVFNPRWLNKTTKMIEVEQEIKSTIDKVNSGLNAIKELNSEFETEVTNTFLQDFDLSKAIMRNTQLKEQKERLAKTELAKEETKQEAIQEMISKPVETNEDEKDIIKSYTLKITANYTKLVALRKFMEINDIKFERVD
;
A
#
# COMPACT_ATOMS: atom_id res chain seq x y z
N MET A 1 35.03 12.53 26.04
CA MET A 1 35.92 12.31 24.89
C MET A 1 35.84 13.54 24.00
N GLU A 2 36.97 14.08 23.56
CA GLU A 2 36.99 15.22 22.65
C GLU A 2 36.79 14.74 21.20
N LYS A 3 36.10 15.55 20.38
CA LYS A 3 35.92 15.27 18.95
C LYS A 3 37.29 15.24 18.27
N PRO A 4 37.65 14.20 17.51
CA PRO A 4 38.87 14.21 16.73
C PRO A 4 38.80 15.33 15.69
N ILE A 5 39.84 16.16 15.65
CA ILE A 5 40.00 17.22 14.66
C ILE A 5 41.09 16.77 13.70
N LEU A 6 40.84 16.88 12.40
CA LEU A 6 41.87 16.70 11.39
C LEU A 6 42.90 17.83 11.57
N LYS A 7 44.03 17.51 12.20
CA LYS A 7 45.03 18.52 12.63
C LYS A 7 45.73 19.20 11.46
N ASN A 8 45.77 18.58 10.29
CA ASN A 8 46.40 19.09 9.07
C ASN A 8 45.55 18.74 7.85
N GLU A 9 45.49 19.63 6.87
CA GLU A 9 44.91 19.32 5.56
C GLU A 9 45.63 18.11 4.91
N LEU A 10 44.90 17.33 4.12
CA LEU A 10 45.46 16.22 3.35
C LEU A 10 46.51 16.77 2.38
N LYS A 11 47.78 16.46 2.62
CA LYS A 11 48.90 16.84 1.75
C LYS A 11 49.43 15.59 1.05
N VAL A 12 49.09 15.45 -0.22
CA VAL A 12 49.64 14.41 -1.10
C VAL A 12 50.65 15.07 -2.04
N LYS A 13 51.90 14.58 -2.02
CA LYS A 13 52.96 15.01 -2.93
C LYS A 13 53.62 13.78 -3.53
N ILE A 14 53.91 13.84 -4.83
CA ILE A 14 54.74 12.84 -5.50
C ILE A 14 56.19 13.29 -5.32
N GLU A 15 56.93 12.65 -4.42
CA GLU A 15 58.36 12.91 -4.22
C GLU A 15 59.19 12.01 -5.14
N GLY A 16 59.99 12.62 -6.03
CA GLY A 16 60.89 11.91 -6.94
C GLY A 16 60.15 11.06 -7.98
N VAL A 17 59.80 11.64 -9.13
CA VAL A 17 59.41 10.84 -10.29
C VAL A 17 60.63 9.97 -10.65
N GLN A 18 60.55 8.66 -10.40
CA GLN A 18 61.62 7.74 -10.74
C GLN A 18 61.89 7.85 -12.24
N LYS A 19 63.10 8.30 -12.62
CA LYS A 19 63.51 8.41 -14.02
C LYS A 19 63.78 7.00 -14.55
N ILE A 20 62.98 6.56 -15.51
CA ILE A 20 63.28 5.34 -16.26
C ILE A 20 64.50 5.62 -17.13
N THR A 21 65.57 4.86 -16.92
CA THR A 21 66.76 4.85 -17.77
C THR A 21 66.86 3.47 -18.39
N ASP A 22 66.89 3.40 -19.71
CA ASP A 22 66.85 2.15 -20.47
C ASP A 22 67.72 2.27 -21.73
N ASN A 23 68.04 1.13 -22.32
CA ASN A 23 68.69 1.03 -23.62
C ASN A 23 67.73 0.49 -24.71
N MET A 24 66.42 0.74 -24.58
CA MET A 24 65.42 0.24 -25.54
C MET A 24 65.65 0.78 -26.95
N SER A 25 66.30 1.93 -27.10
CA SER A 25 66.74 2.46 -28.40
C SER A 25 67.71 1.49 -29.09
N GLU A 26 68.71 0.98 -28.37
CA GLU A 26 69.68 0.00 -28.90
C GLU A 26 68.99 -1.34 -29.21
N VAL A 27 68.12 -1.80 -28.31
CA VAL A 27 67.35 -3.04 -28.50
C VAL A 27 66.41 -2.93 -29.70
N LYS A 28 65.84 -1.75 -29.94
CA LYS A 28 64.99 -1.46 -31.11
C LYS A 28 65.81 -1.42 -32.39
N GLU A 29 67.01 -0.85 -32.37
CA GLU A 29 67.93 -0.85 -33.51
C GLU A 29 68.34 -2.27 -33.89
N TYR A 30 68.77 -3.09 -32.91
CA TYR A 30 69.01 -4.52 -33.11
C TYR A 30 67.79 -5.25 -33.71
N ALA A 31 66.59 -4.97 -33.21
CA ALA A 31 65.36 -5.58 -33.74
C ALA A 31 65.08 -5.19 -35.20
N LEU A 32 65.37 -3.93 -35.58
CA LEU A 32 65.23 -3.44 -36.95
C LEU A 32 66.26 -4.09 -37.89
N GLU A 33 67.52 -4.19 -37.46
CA GLU A 33 68.58 -4.86 -38.24
C GLU A 33 68.29 -6.35 -38.41
N THR A 34 67.89 -7.02 -37.33
CA THR A 34 67.50 -8.44 -37.33
C THR A 34 66.34 -8.67 -38.31
N LYS A 35 65.32 -7.81 -38.27
CA LYS A 35 64.20 -7.86 -39.21
C LYS A 35 64.68 -7.70 -40.66
N LYS A 36 65.48 -6.66 -40.95
CA LYS A 36 65.99 -6.39 -42.30
C LYS A 36 66.85 -7.54 -42.83
N TYR A 37 67.65 -8.17 -41.98
CA TYR A 37 68.49 -9.30 -42.36
C TYR A 37 67.64 -10.50 -42.80
N TYR A 38 66.66 -10.91 -41.97
CA TYR A 38 65.83 -12.08 -42.27
C TYR A 38 64.75 -11.83 -43.33
N GLU A 39 64.36 -10.58 -43.61
CA GLU A 39 63.48 -10.24 -44.75
C GLU A 39 64.14 -10.51 -46.13
N ASN A 40 65.46 -10.43 -46.21
CA ASN A 40 66.22 -10.60 -47.45
C ASN A 40 66.87 -11.99 -47.58
N LEU A 41 66.64 -12.89 -46.63
CA LEU A 41 67.25 -14.22 -46.58
C LEU A 41 66.23 -15.32 -46.91
N VAL A 42 66.53 -16.13 -47.92
CA VAL A 42 65.77 -17.35 -48.23
C VAL A 42 66.55 -18.55 -47.71
N PHE A 43 65.95 -19.29 -46.77
CA PHE A 43 66.55 -20.50 -46.23
C PHE A 43 66.48 -21.67 -47.22
N THR A 44 67.55 -22.45 -47.30
CA THR A 44 67.58 -23.72 -48.03
C THR A 44 67.16 -24.89 -47.13
N ASP A 45 66.84 -26.05 -47.71
CA ASP A 45 66.34 -27.23 -46.98
C ASP A 45 67.28 -27.70 -45.87
N GLU A 46 68.60 -27.62 -46.08
CA GLU A 46 69.62 -27.99 -45.09
C GLU A 46 69.70 -27.00 -43.91
N GLN A 47 69.25 -25.76 -44.10
CA GLN A 47 69.33 -24.67 -43.10
C GLN A 47 68.06 -24.55 -42.25
N ILE A 48 67.00 -25.29 -42.55
CA ILE A 48 65.70 -25.20 -41.86
C ILE A 48 65.81 -25.44 -40.35
N LYS A 49 66.69 -26.33 -39.90
CA LYS A 49 66.91 -26.57 -38.47
C LYS A 49 67.46 -25.30 -37.79
N ALA A 50 68.50 -24.70 -38.36
CA ALA A 50 69.08 -23.46 -37.84
C ALA A 50 68.07 -22.30 -37.87
N ALA A 51 67.23 -22.21 -38.91
CA ALA A 51 66.17 -21.21 -39.00
C ALA A 51 65.13 -21.33 -37.87
N LYS A 52 64.77 -22.57 -37.48
CA LYS A 52 63.86 -22.82 -36.35
C LYS A 52 64.49 -22.41 -35.01
N ASP A 53 65.77 -22.72 -34.82
CA ASP A 53 66.50 -22.35 -33.61
C ASP A 53 66.62 -20.82 -33.49
N GLU A 54 66.88 -20.14 -34.60
CA GLU A 54 66.96 -18.68 -34.64
C GLU A 54 65.63 -17.99 -34.39
N ARG A 55 64.53 -18.50 -34.98
CA ARG A 55 63.17 -18.04 -34.65
C ARG A 55 62.88 -18.19 -33.15
N ALA A 56 63.34 -19.28 -32.53
CA ALA A 56 63.18 -19.47 -31.10
C ALA A 56 64.00 -18.45 -30.29
N ASN A 57 65.20 -18.08 -30.75
CA ASN A 57 66.02 -17.03 -30.12
C ASN A 57 65.36 -15.65 -30.22
N ILE A 58 64.84 -15.27 -31.39
CA ILE A 58 64.09 -14.02 -31.57
C ILE A 58 62.87 -13.99 -30.64
N ASN A 59 62.10 -15.08 -30.57
CA ASN A 59 60.94 -15.17 -29.67
C ASN A 59 61.34 -15.04 -28.18
N LYS A 60 62.51 -15.57 -27.78
CA LYS A 60 63.04 -15.36 -26.42
C LYS A 60 63.38 -13.89 -26.18
N ALA A 61 63.97 -13.19 -27.14
CA ALA A 61 64.26 -11.75 -27.03
C ALA A 61 62.97 -10.93 -26.92
N VAL A 62 61.96 -11.23 -27.75
CA VAL A 62 60.62 -10.62 -27.66
C VAL A 62 60.02 -10.82 -26.27
N LYS A 63 60.09 -12.04 -25.73
CA LYS A 63 59.60 -12.34 -24.39
C LYS A 63 60.32 -11.51 -23.32
N LYS A 64 61.65 -11.41 -23.36
CA LYS A 64 62.41 -10.59 -22.41
C LYS A 64 61.97 -9.13 -22.41
N VAL A 65 61.82 -8.52 -23.59
CA VAL A 65 61.33 -7.14 -23.71
C VAL A 65 59.93 -6.99 -23.12
N ALA A 66 59.04 -7.94 -23.40
CA ALA A 66 57.68 -7.92 -22.87
C ALA A 66 57.65 -8.07 -21.33
N ASP A 67 58.49 -8.95 -20.77
CA ASP A 67 58.58 -9.20 -19.34
C ASP A 67 59.16 -7.97 -18.60
N TYR A 68 60.22 -7.33 -19.12
CA TYR A 68 60.75 -6.08 -18.55
C TYR A 68 59.72 -4.95 -18.60
N ARG A 69 58.99 -4.81 -19.71
CA ARG A 69 57.92 -3.81 -19.83
C ARG A 69 56.87 -4.00 -18.74
N LYS A 70 56.43 -5.23 -18.50
CA LYS A 70 55.44 -5.55 -17.45
C LYS A 70 55.99 -5.26 -16.06
N ASP A 71 57.19 -5.76 -15.75
CA ASP A 71 57.82 -5.61 -14.43
C ASP A 71 58.01 -4.13 -14.04
N ILE A 72 58.46 -3.28 -14.97
CA ILE A 72 58.62 -1.85 -14.69
C ILE A 72 57.26 -1.17 -14.48
N VAL A 73 56.26 -1.48 -15.31
CA VAL A 73 54.90 -0.95 -15.13
C VAL A 73 54.33 -1.35 -13.77
N ASP A 74 54.46 -2.61 -13.38
CA ASP A 74 53.96 -3.14 -12.11
C ASP A 74 54.66 -2.47 -10.92
N LYS A 75 55.99 -2.29 -10.99
CA LYS A 75 56.78 -1.60 -9.95
C LYS A 75 56.37 -0.14 -9.75
N PHE A 76 56.08 0.58 -10.82
CA PHE A 76 55.65 1.98 -10.74
C PHE A 76 54.18 2.12 -10.31
N ASN A 77 53.33 1.17 -10.68
CA ASN A 77 51.92 1.19 -10.30
C ASN A 77 51.70 0.73 -8.85
N LYS A 78 52.54 -0.14 -8.29
CA LYS A 78 52.34 -0.67 -6.94
C LYS A 78 52.19 0.42 -5.84
N PRO A 79 53.03 1.47 -5.76
CA PRO A 79 52.82 2.56 -4.80
C PRO A 79 51.53 3.35 -5.05
N LEU A 80 51.14 3.52 -6.32
CA LEU A 80 49.91 4.19 -6.69
C LEU A 80 48.68 3.36 -6.26
N GLU A 81 48.70 2.05 -6.51
CA GLU A 81 47.65 1.13 -6.08
C GLU A 81 47.48 1.12 -4.57
N GLU A 82 48.58 1.09 -3.83
CA GLU A 82 48.56 1.16 -2.35
C GLU A 82 48.00 2.49 -1.85
N PHE A 83 48.42 3.62 -2.44
CA PHE A 83 47.84 4.92 -2.12
C PHE A 83 46.34 4.96 -2.40
N VAL A 84 45.90 4.50 -3.57
CA VAL A 84 44.48 4.48 -3.96
C VAL A 84 43.67 3.59 -3.03
N ARG A 85 44.21 2.42 -2.64
CA ARG A 85 43.56 1.54 -1.67
C ARG A 85 43.39 2.24 -0.32
N ASN A 86 44.47 2.79 0.24
CA ASN A 86 44.44 3.46 1.53
C ASN A 86 43.52 4.69 1.53
N ALA A 87 43.51 5.45 0.42
CA ALA A 87 42.60 6.58 0.25
C ALA A 87 41.13 6.13 0.26
N LYS A 88 40.78 5.09 -0.51
CA LYS A 88 39.43 4.52 -0.54
C LYS A 88 38.98 3.96 0.81
N GLU A 89 39.86 3.26 1.51
CA GLU A 89 39.59 2.76 2.86
C GLU A 89 39.31 3.93 3.83
N THR A 90 40.12 4.99 3.76
CA THR A 90 39.92 6.20 4.57
C THR A 90 38.59 6.90 4.24
N GLU A 91 38.25 7.04 2.96
CA GLU A 91 36.96 7.58 2.52
C GLU A 91 35.78 6.77 3.07
N ASN A 92 35.88 5.45 3.05
CA ASN A 92 34.83 4.56 3.55
C ASN A 92 34.65 4.70 5.06
N ILE A 93 35.74 4.73 5.83
CA ILE A 93 35.68 4.96 7.28
C ILE A 93 34.99 6.30 7.61
N LEU A 94 35.30 7.36 6.86
CA LEU A 94 34.65 8.67 7.04
C LEU A 94 33.16 8.63 6.68
N LYS A 95 32.78 7.90 5.62
CA LYS A 95 31.36 7.70 5.25
C LYS A 95 30.61 6.90 6.31
N GLU A 96 31.20 5.85 6.86
CA GLU A 96 30.60 5.07 7.96
C GLU A 96 30.39 5.94 9.20
N ALA A 97 31.37 6.76 9.58
CA ALA A 97 31.22 7.72 10.68
C ALA A 97 30.08 8.71 10.41
N SER A 98 29.98 9.25 9.19
CA SER A 98 28.89 10.14 8.78
C SER A 98 27.53 9.45 8.86
N ASN A 99 27.42 8.21 8.38
CA ASN A 99 26.18 7.44 8.42
C ASN A 99 25.77 7.10 9.86
N SER A 100 26.73 6.78 10.73
CA SER A 100 26.47 6.55 12.15
C SER A 100 25.86 7.79 12.83
N ILE A 101 26.34 8.98 12.48
CA ILE A 101 25.76 10.25 12.97
C ILE A 101 24.35 10.44 12.42
N ASP A 102 24.14 10.24 11.11
CA ASP A 102 22.81 10.39 10.48
C ASP A 102 21.76 9.46 11.12
N VAL A 103 22.11 8.19 11.37
CA VAL A 103 21.23 7.23 12.05
C VAL A 103 20.89 7.70 13.47
N GLN A 104 21.87 8.20 14.22
CA GLN A 104 21.64 8.70 15.58
C GLN A 104 20.74 9.94 15.58
N VAL A 105 20.95 10.87 14.64
CA VAL A 105 20.10 12.06 14.47
C VAL A 105 18.67 11.64 14.13
N LYS A 106 18.48 10.77 13.12
CA LYS A 106 17.14 10.28 12.75
C LYS A 106 16.44 9.57 13.88
N LYS A 107 17.15 8.73 14.64
CA LYS A 107 16.60 8.06 15.82
C LYS A 107 16.14 9.05 16.89
N TYR A 108 16.94 10.09 17.14
CA TYR A 108 16.58 11.14 18.08
C TYR A 108 15.35 11.93 17.60
N GLU A 109 15.30 12.32 16.32
CA GLU A 109 14.14 13.03 15.77
C GLU A 109 12.86 12.19 15.77
N GLU A 110 12.97 10.88 15.53
CA GLU A 110 11.83 9.97 15.64
C GLU A 110 11.35 9.84 17.09
N GLN A 111 12.28 9.79 18.06
CA GLN A 111 11.94 9.78 19.48
C GLN A 111 11.29 11.11 19.91
N GLU A 112 11.72 12.26 19.38
CA GLU A 112 11.06 13.55 19.62
C GLU A 112 9.63 13.54 19.06
N LYS A 113 9.41 12.98 17.87
CA LYS A 113 8.08 12.86 17.27
C LYS A 113 7.18 11.92 18.08
N GLU A 114 7.69 10.79 18.55
CA GLU A 114 6.90 9.84 19.34
C GLU A 114 6.53 10.39 20.72
N THR A 115 7.49 11.08 21.38
CA THR A 115 7.21 11.83 22.62
C THR A 115 6.11 12.85 22.37
N LYS A 116 6.24 13.66 21.31
CA LYS A 116 5.23 14.67 20.98
C LYS A 116 3.87 14.06 20.62
N LYS A 117 3.86 12.92 19.94
CA LYS A 117 2.62 12.17 19.64
C LYS A 117 1.94 11.73 20.93
N THR A 118 2.71 11.18 21.88
CA THR A 118 2.23 10.78 23.20
C THR A 118 1.65 11.98 23.96
N GLU A 119 2.35 13.11 23.96
CA GLU A 119 1.82 14.36 24.55
C GLU A 119 0.52 14.82 23.88
N CYS A 120 0.39 14.67 22.56
CA CYS A 120 -0.84 15.01 21.83
C CYS A 120 -1.99 14.07 22.21
N GLU A 121 -1.69 12.79 22.38
CA GLU A 121 -2.66 11.78 22.78
C GLU A 121 -3.11 11.98 24.24
N GLU A 122 -2.19 12.27 25.15
CA GLU A 122 -2.51 12.65 26.53
C GLU A 122 -3.39 13.91 26.58
N LEU A 123 -3.04 14.94 25.80
CA LEU A 123 -3.83 16.16 25.69
C LEU A 123 -5.24 15.87 25.14
N PHE A 124 -5.35 15.03 24.10
CA PHE A 124 -6.64 14.59 23.57
C PHE A 124 -7.47 13.87 24.63
N ASN A 125 -6.88 12.92 25.37
CA ASN A 125 -7.56 12.15 26.41
C ASN A 125 -8.03 13.03 27.57
N GLN A 126 -7.31 14.11 27.89
CA GLN A 126 -7.73 15.10 28.88
C GLN A 126 -8.91 15.96 28.41
N LEU A 127 -9.03 16.20 27.09
CA LEU A 127 -10.03 17.11 26.52
C LEU A 127 -11.30 16.41 26.03
N ILE A 128 -11.21 15.14 25.62
CA ILE A 128 -12.29 14.42 24.91
C ILE A 128 -13.55 14.19 25.78
N GLY A 129 -13.39 14.05 27.09
CA GLY A 129 -14.49 13.86 28.04
C GLY A 129 -15.43 12.71 27.66
N ASP A 130 -16.73 13.01 27.61
CA ASP A 130 -17.82 12.05 27.34
C ASP A 130 -17.77 11.44 25.93
N LEU A 131 -17.02 12.04 25.00
CA LEU A 131 -16.86 11.51 23.63
C LEU A 131 -15.79 10.42 23.53
N SER A 132 -15.10 10.06 24.62
CA SER A 132 -14.05 9.05 24.64
C SER A 132 -14.50 7.66 24.16
N GLU A 133 -15.78 7.33 24.34
CA GLU A 133 -16.36 6.06 23.84
C GLU A 133 -16.66 6.08 22.33
N LEU A 134 -16.74 7.27 21.73
CA LEU A 134 -17.17 7.47 20.34
C LEU A 134 -16.02 7.84 19.40
N ILE A 135 -14.95 8.46 19.92
CA ILE A 135 -13.84 8.99 19.13
C ILE A 135 -12.50 8.57 19.72
N THR A 136 -11.64 8.03 18.86
CA THR A 136 -10.25 7.70 19.18
C THR A 136 -9.29 8.80 18.72
N PHE A 137 -8.11 8.86 19.35
CA PHE A 137 -7.06 9.79 18.95
C PHE A 137 -6.68 9.66 17.48
N ASP A 138 -6.54 8.43 16.97
CA ASP A 138 -6.17 8.17 15.56
C ASP A 138 -7.12 8.82 14.54
N LYS A 139 -8.40 9.02 14.90
CA LYS A 139 -9.39 9.68 14.03
C LYS A 139 -9.20 11.19 13.92
N VAL A 140 -8.66 11.81 14.96
CA VAL A 140 -8.49 13.26 15.05
C VAL A 140 -7.03 13.66 14.77
N PHE A 141 -6.11 12.71 14.89
CA PHE A 141 -4.69 12.91 14.74
C PHE A 141 -4.32 13.50 13.38
N ASN A 142 -3.52 14.57 13.41
CA ASN A 142 -2.94 15.19 12.23
C ASN A 142 -1.41 15.05 12.26
N PRO A 143 -0.79 14.41 11.24
CA PRO A 143 0.66 14.25 11.17
C PRO A 143 1.46 15.56 11.28
N ARG A 144 0.85 16.69 10.90
CA ARG A 144 1.49 18.02 11.01
C ARG A 144 1.76 18.42 12.46
N TRP A 145 1.02 17.89 13.43
CA TRP A 145 1.26 18.15 14.85
C TRP A 145 2.64 17.71 15.30
N LEU A 146 3.21 16.68 14.66
CA LEU A 146 4.54 16.17 14.98
C LEU A 146 5.68 17.03 14.43
N ASN A 147 5.38 18.07 13.63
CA ASN A 147 6.40 18.98 13.11
C ASN A 147 7.01 19.81 14.25
N LYS A 148 8.33 20.01 14.21
CA LYS A 148 9.06 20.82 15.20
C LYS A 148 8.53 22.26 15.34
N THR A 149 7.97 22.81 14.26
CA THR A 149 7.43 24.18 14.23
C THR A 149 6.05 24.33 14.87
N THR A 150 5.27 23.25 14.93
CA THR A 150 3.89 23.30 15.43
C THR A 150 3.90 23.37 16.95
N LYS A 151 3.25 24.38 17.51
CA LYS A 151 3.24 24.58 18.97
C LYS A 151 2.13 23.74 19.61
N MET A 152 2.36 23.27 20.83
CA MET A 152 1.35 22.46 21.53
C MET A 152 0.02 23.20 21.74
N ILE A 153 0.07 24.52 21.88
CA ILE A 153 -1.12 25.39 21.97
C ILE A 153 -1.97 25.33 20.68
N GLU A 154 -1.34 25.25 19.51
CA GLU A 154 -2.06 25.13 18.23
C GLU A 154 -2.74 23.75 18.14
N VAL A 155 -2.04 22.69 18.58
CA VAL A 155 -2.61 21.34 18.67
C VAL A 155 -3.81 21.30 19.61
N GLU A 156 -3.70 21.91 20.79
CA GLU A 156 -4.79 22.03 21.76
C GLU A 156 -6.03 22.70 21.17
N GLN A 157 -5.84 23.79 20.44
CA GLN A 157 -6.93 24.52 19.78
C GLN A 157 -7.59 23.69 18.68
N GLU A 158 -6.80 22.98 17.86
CA GLU A 158 -7.33 22.09 16.82
C GLU A 158 -8.12 20.91 17.41
N ILE A 159 -7.63 20.30 18.50
CA ILE A 159 -8.33 19.24 19.23
C ILE A 159 -9.67 19.76 19.77
N LYS A 160 -9.66 20.90 20.49
CA LYS A 160 -10.88 21.51 21.04
C LYS A 160 -11.89 21.84 19.94
N SER A 161 -11.44 22.46 18.85
CA SER A 161 -12.30 22.79 17.72
C SER A 161 -12.93 21.54 17.11
N THR A 162 -12.20 20.43 17.04
CA THR A 162 -12.74 19.16 16.53
C THR A 162 -13.77 18.57 17.48
N ILE A 163 -13.48 18.55 18.78
CA ILE A 163 -14.41 18.09 19.83
C ILE A 163 -15.71 18.89 19.79
N ASP A 164 -15.62 20.23 19.72
CA ASP A 164 -16.78 21.12 19.65
C ASP A 164 -17.61 20.87 18.38
N LYS A 165 -16.95 20.66 17.24
CA LYS A 165 -17.61 20.32 15.97
C LYS A 165 -18.37 18.99 16.09
N VAL A 166 -17.76 17.98 16.71
CA VAL A 166 -18.42 16.68 16.91
C VAL A 166 -19.60 16.83 17.85
N ASN A 167 -19.43 17.46 19.01
CA ASN A 167 -20.52 17.68 19.97
C ASN A 167 -21.70 18.40 19.30
N SER A 168 -21.41 19.46 18.54
CA SER A 168 -22.44 20.21 17.81
C SER A 168 -23.14 19.34 16.76
N GLY A 169 -22.39 18.52 16.01
CA GLY A 169 -22.96 17.61 15.01
C GLY A 169 -23.81 16.50 15.62
N LEU A 170 -23.38 15.91 16.73
CA LEU A 170 -24.16 14.89 17.46
C LEU A 170 -25.44 15.48 18.03
N ASN A 171 -25.40 16.69 18.60
CA ASN A 171 -26.59 17.38 19.06
C ASN A 171 -27.57 17.66 17.91
N ALA A 172 -27.07 18.12 16.75
CA ALA A 172 -27.92 18.31 15.57
C ALA A 172 -28.57 17.01 15.06
N ILE A 173 -27.85 15.88 15.15
CA ILE A 173 -28.40 14.56 14.79
C ILE A 173 -29.47 14.12 15.78
N LYS A 174 -29.27 14.33 17.08
CA LYS A 174 -30.28 14.08 18.11
C LYS A 174 -31.54 14.93 17.90
N GLU A 175 -31.36 16.23 17.60
CA GLU A 175 -32.48 17.15 17.33
C GLU A 175 -33.31 16.75 16.10
N LEU A 176 -32.71 16.06 15.13
CA LEU A 176 -33.40 15.55 13.95
C LEU A 176 -34.50 14.52 14.30
N ASN A 177 -34.45 13.93 15.51
CA ASN A 177 -35.41 12.97 16.05
C ASN A 177 -35.82 11.92 15.02
N SER A 178 -34.81 11.36 14.34
CA SER A 178 -35.03 10.40 13.27
C SER A 178 -35.13 8.97 13.81
N GLU A 179 -35.98 8.16 13.21
CA GLU A 179 -36.05 6.72 13.47
C GLU A 179 -34.77 5.95 13.08
N PHE A 180 -33.87 6.58 12.32
CA PHE A 180 -32.58 6.03 11.91
C PHE A 180 -31.38 6.69 12.62
N GLU A 181 -31.59 7.23 13.83
CA GLU A 181 -30.57 7.98 14.57
C GLU A 181 -29.23 7.25 14.68
N THR A 182 -29.25 5.94 14.92
CA THR A 182 -28.03 5.11 15.05
C THR A 182 -27.22 5.08 13.74
N GLU A 183 -27.85 4.78 12.61
CA GLU A 183 -27.19 4.78 11.29
C GLU A 183 -26.66 6.16 10.90
N VAL A 184 -27.41 7.21 11.23
CA VAL A 184 -27.03 8.61 10.94
C VAL A 184 -25.84 9.02 11.80
N THR A 185 -25.85 8.68 13.09
CA THR A 185 -24.75 8.92 14.03
C THR A 185 -23.49 8.17 13.58
N ASN A 186 -23.61 6.90 13.20
CA ASN A 186 -22.50 6.11 12.68
C ASN A 186 -21.89 6.74 11.41
N THR A 187 -22.73 7.24 10.50
CA THR A 187 -22.27 7.92 9.28
C THR A 187 -21.54 9.22 9.61
N PHE A 188 -22.02 9.96 10.61
CA PHE A 188 -21.35 11.18 11.08
C PHE A 188 -19.99 10.88 11.71
N LEU A 189 -19.89 9.90 12.61
CA LEU A 189 -18.65 9.55 13.32
C LEU A 189 -17.55 9.00 12.39
N GLN A 190 -17.86 8.62 11.15
CA GLN A 190 -16.86 8.18 10.20
C GLN A 190 -15.95 9.32 9.71
N ASP A 191 -16.56 10.45 9.35
CA ASP A 191 -15.91 11.57 8.64
C ASP A 191 -16.08 12.94 9.35
N PHE A 192 -16.82 12.98 10.46
CA PHE A 192 -17.26 14.21 11.13
C PHE A 192 -17.96 15.20 10.17
N ASP A 193 -18.75 14.65 9.24
CA ASP A 193 -19.48 15.39 8.20
C ASP A 193 -20.99 15.27 8.43
N LEU A 194 -21.57 16.35 8.94
CA LEU A 194 -23.01 16.43 9.24
C LEU A 194 -23.86 16.39 7.96
N SER A 195 -23.38 16.96 6.85
CA SER A 195 -24.12 16.99 5.59
C SER A 195 -24.31 15.58 5.03
N LYS A 196 -23.26 14.74 5.09
CA LYS A 196 -23.36 13.31 4.72
C LYS A 196 -24.34 12.56 5.61
N ALA A 197 -24.30 12.82 6.91
CA ALA A 197 -25.21 12.19 7.87
C ALA A 197 -26.68 12.55 7.58
N ILE A 198 -26.98 13.84 7.34
CA ILE A 198 -28.32 14.30 6.97
C ILE A 198 -28.78 13.68 5.64
N MET A 199 -27.91 13.64 4.63
CA MET A 199 -28.24 13.00 3.35
C MET A 199 -28.55 11.52 3.53
N ARG A 200 -27.78 10.81 4.36
CA ARG A 200 -28.04 9.41 4.70
C ARG A 200 -29.39 9.23 5.38
N ASN A 201 -29.75 10.14 6.28
CA ASN A 201 -31.05 10.13 6.93
C ASN A 201 -32.20 10.25 5.92
N THR A 202 -32.11 11.21 5.00
CA THR A 202 -33.12 11.41 3.95
C THR A 202 -33.28 10.18 3.08
N GLN A 203 -32.17 9.56 2.67
CA GLN A 203 -32.19 8.33 1.87
C GLN A 203 -32.87 7.17 2.59
N LEU A 204 -32.65 7.01 3.90
CA LEU A 204 -33.27 5.94 4.69
C LEU A 204 -34.79 6.17 4.83
N LYS A 205 -35.21 7.42 5.06
CA LYS A 205 -36.63 7.79 5.08
C LYS A 205 -37.32 7.51 3.75
N GLU A 206 -36.73 7.96 2.63
CA GLU A 206 -37.26 7.71 1.28
C GLU A 206 -37.32 6.21 0.97
N GLN A 207 -36.31 5.44 1.39
CA GLN A 207 -36.30 3.99 1.19
C GLN A 207 -37.45 3.32 1.94
N LYS A 208 -37.70 3.71 3.19
CA LYS A 208 -38.81 3.17 3.98
C LYS A 208 -40.16 3.55 3.40
N GLU A 209 -40.35 4.80 2.99
CA GLU A 209 -41.60 5.25 2.34
C GLU A 209 -41.87 4.48 1.04
N ARG A 210 -40.82 4.26 0.23
CA ARG A 210 -40.95 3.46 -0.99
C ARG A 210 -41.34 2.02 -0.70
N LEU A 211 -40.74 1.40 0.33
CA LEU A 211 -41.08 0.04 0.75
C LEU A 211 -42.53 -0.03 1.23
N ALA A 212 -42.97 0.89 2.09
CA ALA A 212 -44.34 0.95 2.59
C ALA A 212 -45.37 1.11 1.45
N LYS A 213 -45.11 2.01 0.48
CA LYS A 213 -45.97 2.17 -0.72
C LYS A 213 -46.05 0.89 -1.55
N THR A 214 -44.93 0.18 -1.67
CA THR A 214 -44.87 -1.08 -2.42
C THR A 214 -45.60 -2.21 -1.68
N GLU A 215 -45.54 -2.24 -0.35
CA GLU A 215 -46.26 -3.21 0.48
C GLU A 215 -47.76 -2.98 0.44
N LEU A 216 -48.22 -1.73 0.56
CA LEU A 216 -49.64 -1.36 0.43
C LEU A 216 -50.19 -1.74 -0.95
N ALA A 217 -49.48 -1.41 -2.02
CA ALA A 217 -49.89 -1.80 -3.38
C ALA A 217 -49.96 -3.33 -3.56
N LYS A 218 -49.07 -4.09 -2.90
CA LYS A 218 -49.11 -5.56 -2.89
C LYS A 218 -50.27 -6.11 -2.06
N GLU A 219 -50.68 -5.44 -0.99
CA GLU A 219 -51.85 -5.82 -0.21
C GLU A 219 -53.15 -5.48 -0.92
N GLU A 220 -53.25 -4.32 -1.55
CA GLU A 220 -54.39 -3.92 -2.39
C GLU A 220 -54.56 -4.89 -3.56
N THR A 221 -53.51 -5.19 -4.31
CA THR A 221 -53.59 -6.20 -5.39
C THR A 221 -53.94 -7.60 -4.89
N LYS A 222 -53.52 -8.00 -3.69
CA LYS A 222 -53.97 -9.26 -3.07
C LYS A 222 -55.45 -9.21 -2.69
N GLN A 223 -55.94 -8.09 -2.15
CA GLN A 223 -57.34 -7.93 -1.78
C GLN A 223 -58.24 -7.85 -3.01
N GLU A 224 -57.81 -7.14 -4.06
CA GLU A 224 -58.47 -7.09 -5.36
C GLU A 224 -58.50 -8.48 -6.00
N ALA A 225 -57.40 -9.24 -5.99
CA ALA A 225 -57.38 -10.62 -6.50
C ALA A 225 -58.34 -11.54 -5.71
N ILE A 226 -58.46 -11.36 -4.38
CA ILE A 226 -59.45 -12.09 -3.57
C ILE A 226 -60.87 -11.67 -3.93
N GLN A 227 -61.15 -10.38 -4.12
CA GLN A 227 -62.46 -9.89 -4.55
C GLN A 227 -62.82 -10.35 -5.97
N GLU A 228 -61.86 -10.37 -6.89
CA GLU A 228 -62.06 -10.85 -8.27
C GLU A 228 -62.32 -12.37 -8.30
N MET A 229 -61.67 -13.14 -7.42
CA MET A 229 -62.01 -14.56 -7.22
C MET A 229 -63.41 -14.78 -6.62
N ILE A 230 -63.95 -13.81 -5.87
CA ILE A 230 -65.31 -13.89 -5.30
C ILE A 230 -66.36 -13.38 -6.30
N SER A 231 -66.03 -12.41 -7.17
CA SER A 231 -66.98 -11.77 -8.08
C SER A 231 -67.13 -12.45 -9.44
N LYS A 232 -66.14 -13.26 -9.88
CA LYS A 232 -66.29 -14.10 -11.07
C LYS A 232 -67.15 -15.31 -10.72
N PRO A 233 -68.38 -15.43 -11.26
CA PRO A 233 -69.14 -16.67 -11.14
C PRO A 233 -68.37 -17.77 -11.87
N VAL A 234 -68.24 -18.94 -11.26
CA VAL A 234 -67.85 -20.14 -12.01
C VAL A 234 -68.92 -20.33 -13.09
N GLU A 235 -68.56 -20.12 -14.36
CA GLU A 235 -69.44 -20.42 -15.49
C GLU A 235 -69.88 -21.88 -15.37
N THR A 236 -71.13 -22.06 -14.99
CA THR A 236 -71.80 -23.35 -14.93
C THR A 236 -72.87 -23.31 -16.01
N ASN A 237 -72.76 -24.24 -16.96
CA ASN A 237 -73.70 -24.40 -18.05
C ASN A 237 -75.14 -24.50 -17.51
N GLU A 238 -76.07 -23.75 -18.10
CA GLU A 238 -77.41 -23.47 -17.57
C GLU A 238 -78.39 -24.67 -17.50
N ASP A 239 -77.96 -25.90 -17.81
CA ASP A 239 -78.85 -27.06 -17.96
C ASP A 239 -79.07 -27.93 -16.69
N GLU A 240 -78.53 -27.57 -15.52
CA GLU A 240 -78.64 -28.39 -14.30
C GLU A 240 -79.09 -27.61 -13.04
N LYS A 241 -80.15 -26.81 -13.13
CA LYS A 241 -80.57 -25.94 -12.00
C LYS A 241 -81.21 -26.63 -10.77
N ASP A 242 -81.39 -27.95 -10.73
CA ASP A 242 -81.97 -28.64 -9.55
C ASP A 242 -81.34 -30.01 -9.24
N ILE A 243 -80.02 -30.17 -9.45
CA ILE A 243 -79.30 -31.37 -8.99
C ILE A 243 -78.46 -31.03 -7.76
N ILE A 244 -78.91 -31.45 -6.58
CA ILE A 244 -78.10 -31.40 -5.37
C ILE A 244 -76.94 -32.39 -5.53
N LYS A 245 -75.72 -31.87 -5.72
CA LYS A 245 -74.48 -32.68 -5.75
C LYS A 245 -73.74 -32.51 -4.43
N SER A 246 -73.43 -33.60 -3.74
CA SER A 246 -72.58 -33.61 -2.54
C SER A 246 -71.17 -34.06 -2.87
N TYR A 247 -70.14 -33.38 -2.35
CA TYR A 247 -68.73 -33.75 -2.51
C TYR A 247 -68.06 -33.85 -1.14
N THR A 248 -67.19 -34.85 -0.95
CA THR A 248 -66.34 -34.95 0.25
C THR A 248 -65.00 -34.28 -0.01
N LEU A 249 -64.69 -33.22 0.74
CA LEU A 249 -63.46 -32.43 0.60
C LEU A 249 -62.59 -32.58 1.85
N LYS A 250 -61.30 -32.89 1.68
CA LYS A 250 -60.31 -32.86 2.78
C LYS A 250 -59.64 -31.49 2.82
N ILE A 251 -59.86 -30.75 3.90
CA ILE A 251 -59.38 -29.38 4.06
C ILE A 251 -58.33 -29.34 5.18
N THR A 252 -57.14 -28.80 4.89
CA THR A 252 -56.07 -28.64 5.89
C THR A 252 -55.66 -27.18 5.96
N ALA A 253 -55.92 -26.54 7.10
CA ALA A 253 -55.54 -25.15 7.36
C ALA A 253 -55.38 -24.91 8.87
N ASN A 254 -54.82 -23.76 9.24
CA ASN A 254 -54.77 -23.35 10.65
C ASN A 254 -56.18 -23.00 11.19
N TYR A 255 -56.33 -23.03 12.52
CA TYR A 255 -57.64 -22.90 13.16
C TYR A 255 -58.39 -21.62 12.75
N THR A 256 -57.70 -20.47 12.73
CA THR A 256 -58.30 -19.18 12.35
C THR A 256 -58.88 -19.20 10.94
N LYS A 257 -58.19 -19.84 9.97
CA LYS A 257 -58.68 -19.97 8.59
C LYS A 257 -59.85 -20.95 8.48
N LEU A 258 -59.87 -22.02 9.28
CA LEU A 258 -61.01 -22.96 9.32
C LEU A 258 -62.27 -22.29 9.88
N VAL A 259 -62.14 -21.44 10.89
CA VAL A 259 -63.28 -20.66 11.44
C VAL A 259 -63.81 -19.66 10.42
N ALA A 260 -62.92 -18.98 9.69
CA ALA A 260 -63.32 -18.06 8.61
C ALA A 260 -64.04 -18.80 7.47
N LEU A 261 -63.52 -19.97 7.08
CA LEU A 261 -64.12 -20.81 6.06
C LEU A 261 -65.52 -21.32 6.46
N ARG A 262 -65.70 -21.72 7.72
CA ARG A 262 -67.00 -22.11 8.26
C ARG A 262 -68.03 -20.99 8.13
N LYS A 263 -67.70 -19.78 8.60
CA LYS A 263 -68.59 -18.62 8.49
C LYS A 263 -68.94 -18.30 7.05
N PHE A 264 -67.98 -18.43 6.14
CA PHE A 264 -68.24 -18.23 4.71
C PHE A 264 -69.25 -19.24 4.16
N MET A 265 -69.12 -20.53 4.48
CA MET A 265 -70.09 -21.54 4.04
C MET A 265 -71.49 -21.29 4.60
N GLU A 266 -71.60 -20.87 5.86
CA GLU A 266 -72.88 -20.52 6.51
C GLU A 266 -73.55 -19.31 5.85
N ILE A 267 -72.79 -18.25 5.53
CA ILE A 267 -73.33 -17.03 4.89
C ILE A 267 -73.87 -17.31 3.47
N ASN A 268 -73.30 -18.30 2.78
CA ASN A 268 -73.67 -18.63 1.40
C ASN A 268 -74.66 -19.81 1.32
N ASP A 269 -75.31 -20.17 2.43
CA ASP A 269 -76.27 -21.28 2.51
C ASP A 269 -75.71 -22.63 2.02
N ILE A 270 -74.40 -22.81 2.10
CA ILE A 270 -73.73 -24.07 1.73
C ILE A 270 -73.87 -25.04 2.89
N LYS A 271 -74.53 -26.17 2.67
CA LYS A 271 -74.61 -27.25 3.67
C LYS A 271 -73.28 -27.98 3.73
N PHE A 272 -72.67 -28.03 4.92
CA PHE A 272 -71.47 -28.79 5.20
C PHE A 272 -71.65 -29.61 6.47
N GLU A 273 -70.98 -30.75 6.53
CA GLU A 273 -70.89 -31.59 7.72
C GLU A 273 -69.44 -32.00 7.93
N ARG A 274 -69.06 -32.22 9.19
CA ARG A 274 -67.77 -32.79 9.52
C ARG A 274 -67.90 -34.31 9.35
N VAL A 275 -67.18 -34.84 8.36
CA VAL A 275 -67.02 -36.29 8.19
C VAL A 275 -65.80 -36.71 9.00
N ASP A 276 -66.00 -37.59 9.98
CA ASP A 276 -64.93 -38.13 10.82
C ASP A 276 -64.11 -39.23 10.13
#